data_AF-A0A7S0WAH1-F1
#
_entry.id   AF-A0A7S0WAH1-F1
#
_cell.length_a   1.000
_cell.length_b   1.000
_cell.length_c   1.000
_cell.angle_alpha   90.00
_cell.angle_beta   90.00
_cell.angle_gamma   90.00
#
_symmetry.space_group_name_H-M   'P 1'
#
loop_
_entity.id
_entity.type
_entity.pdbx_description
1 polymer ?
#
loop_
_entity_poly.entity_id
_entity_poly.type
_entity_poly.pdbx_seq_one_letter_code
_entity_poly.pdbx_strand_id
1 'polypeptide(L)'
;DALRGESWAFVALPLVGVREEMAQVKRGKVFGALLDIDEDLPDDTLIPGIAVYTSRAAALAGWTKGLELACISVDTQTSSIVLETGVNDSWSYAFFRKSKELTQEAKEWEQVKRACNGLHFLAIQTDEEAETTDGFWILQDSAPSEY
;
A
#
# COMPACT_ATOMS: atom_id res chain seq x y z
N ASP A 1 10.35 -15.38 -7.37
CA ASP A 1 11.45 -14.42 -7.12
C ASP A 1 11.22 -12.97 -7.57
N ALA A 2 10.32 -12.67 -8.50
CA ALA A 2 10.07 -11.28 -8.95
C ALA A 2 9.20 -10.43 -7.99
N LEU A 3 8.58 -11.07 -7.00
CA LEU A 3 7.53 -10.49 -6.16
C LEU A 3 8.01 -9.88 -4.84
N ARG A 4 9.28 -10.05 -4.50
CA ARG A 4 9.82 -9.58 -3.22
C ARG A 4 10.45 -8.20 -3.42
N GLY A 5 9.87 -7.19 -2.79
CA GLY A 5 10.63 -6.00 -2.40
C GLY A 5 11.84 -6.43 -1.57
N GLU A 6 12.92 -5.67 -1.63
CA GLU A 6 14.13 -5.95 -0.86
C GLU A 6 13.88 -5.65 0.62
N SER A 7 13.12 -4.59 0.88
CA SER A 7 12.56 -4.27 2.19
C SER A 7 11.22 -3.54 2.02
N TRP A 8 10.54 -3.31 3.14
CA TRP A 8 9.27 -2.60 3.19
C TRP A 8 9.07 -2.00 4.59
N ALA A 9 8.15 -1.03 4.71
CA ALA A 9 7.75 -0.43 5.98
C ALA A 9 6.25 -0.15 6.04
N PHE A 10 5.68 -0.22 7.25
CA PHE A 10 4.41 0.44 7.54
C PHE A 10 4.66 1.95 7.59
N VAL A 11 3.87 2.71 6.85
CA VAL A 11 4.00 4.17 6.77
C VAL A 11 2.64 4.82 6.91
N ALA A 12 2.65 6.13 7.19
CA ALA A 12 1.47 6.96 7.09
C ALA A 12 1.86 8.29 6.46
N LEU A 13 1.03 8.77 5.53
CA LEU A 13 1.20 10.08 4.91
C LEU A 13 0.00 10.96 5.25
N PRO A 14 0.20 12.25 5.56
CA PRO A 14 -0.88 13.22 5.52
C PRO A 14 -1.55 13.17 4.14
N LEU A 15 -2.86 13.32 4.11
CA LEU A 15 -3.65 13.27 2.88
C LEU A 15 -3.14 14.25 1.81
N VAL A 16 -2.60 15.40 2.19
CA VAL A 16 -1.96 16.32 1.24
C VAL A 16 -0.81 15.65 0.46
N GLY A 17 0.06 14.88 1.14
CA GLY A 17 1.15 14.14 0.50
C GLY A 17 0.62 12.99 -0.37
N VAL A 18 -0.45 12.33 0.07
CA VAL A 18 -1.15 11.33 -0.76
C VAL A 18 -1.68 11.98 -2.05
N ARG A 19 -2.32 13.15 -1.97
CA ARG A 19 -2.83 13.89 -3.14
C ARG A 19 -1.70 14.31 -4.10
N GLU A 20 -0.52 14.64 -3.58
CA GLU A 20 0.66 14.93 -4.39
C GLU A 20 1.12 13.72 -5.21
N GLU A 21 1.20 12.54 -4.59
CA GLU A 21 1.50 11.27 -5.28
C GLU A 21 0.41 10.91 -6.31
N MET A 22 -0.86 11.04 -5.94
CA MET A 22 -1.99 10.85 -6.86
C MET A 22 -1.86 11.75 -8.10
N ALA A 23 -1.39 12.99 -7.94
CA ALA A 23 -1.20 13.90 -9.06
C ALA A 23 -0.10 13.42 -10.02
N GLN A 24 0.95 12.74 -9.54
CA GLN A 24 1.98 12.15 -10.39
C GLN A 24 1.44 10.96 -11.19
N VAL A 25 0.61 10.12 -10.56
CA VAL A 25 -0.10 9.01 -11.24
C VAL A 25 -1.06 9.55 -12.30
N LYS A 26 -1.87 10.58 -11.99
CA LYS A 26 -2.78 11.24 -12.96
C LYS A 26 -2.04 11.81 -14.17
N ARG A 27 -0.81 12.31 -13.97
CA ARG A 27 0.07 12.82 -15.04
C ARG A 27 0.76 11.71 -15.85
N GLY A 28 0.58 10.45 -15.47
CA GLY A 28 1.23 9.30 -16.12
C GLY A 28 2.74 9.20 -15.87
N LYS A 29 3.25 9.87 -14.83
CA LYS A 29 4.68 9.83 -14.48
C LYS A 29 5.06 8.63 -13.61
N VAL A 30 4.08 8.09 -12.89
CA VAL A 30 4.22 7.03 -11.89
C VAL A 30 3.21 5.93 -12.22
N PHE A 31 3.58 4.67 -12.03
CA PHE A 31 2.63 3.55 -12.18
C PHE A 31 1.59 3.60 -11.07
N GLY A 32 0.36 3.16 -11.31
CA GLY A 32 -0.63 3.21 -10.25
C GLY A 32 -2.06 2.97 -10.70
N ALA A 33 -2.93 2.88 -9.70
CA ALA A 33 -4.37 2.97 -9.83
C ALA A 33 -4.90 3.88 -8.71
N LEU A 34 -5.90 4.69 -9.02
CA LEU A 34 -6.46 5.67 -8.11
C LEU A 34 -7.93 5.35 -7.85
N LEU A 35 -8.33 5.47 -6.59
CA LEU A 35 -9.72 5.61 -6.19
C LEU A 35 -9.98 7.08 -5.87
N ASP A 36 -11.25 7.47 -5.97
CA ASP A 36 -11.67 8.78 -5.52
C ASP A 36 -11.62 8.82 -4.00
N ILE A 37 -11.00 9.86 -3.47
CA ILE A 37 -10.95 10.15 -2.04
C ILE A 37 -11.90 11.31 -1.80
N ASP A 38 -12.67 11.25 -0.72
CA ASP A 38 -13.53 12.33 -0.27
C ASP A 38 -12.77 13.67 -0.28
N GLU A 39 -13.35 14.66 -0.96
CA GLU A 39 -12.76 15.99 -1.10
C GLU A 39 -12.81 16.77 0.22
N ASP A 40 -13.75 16.43 1.10
CA ASP A 40 -13.94 17.08 2.40
C ASP A 40 -13.03 16.50 3.51
N LEU A 41 -12.29 15.42 3.21
CA LEU A 41 -11.36 14.82 4.18
C LEU A 41 -10.19 15.78 4.47
N PRO A 42 -9.87 16.06 5.75
CA PRO A 42 -8.80 17.01 6.10
C PRO A 42 -7.44 16.60 5.55
N ASP A 43 -6.68 17.56 5.04
CA ASP A 43 -5.35 17.36 4.44
C ASP A 43 -4.29 16.78 5.40
N ASP A 44 -4.48 16.96 6.71
CA ASP A 44 -3.62 16.40 7.76
C ASP A 44 -4.04 14.98 8.20
N THR A 45 -5.12 14.43 7.65
CA THR A 45 -5.55 13.06 7.92
C THR A 45 -4.43 12.10 7.51
N LEU A 46 -3.94 11.32 8.47
CA LEU A 46 -2.91 10.30 8.21
C LEU A 46 -3.55 9.09 7.53
N ILE A 47 -3.21 8.89 6.26
CA ILE A 47 -3.60 7.71 5.51
C ILE A 47 -2.53 6.64 5.70
N PRO A 48 -2.88 5.43 6.16
CA PRO A 48 -1.92 4.35 6.31
C PRO A 48 -1.52 3.79 4.95
N GLY A 49 -0.29 3.32 4.84
CA GLY A 49 0.19 2.65 3.63
C GLY A 49 1.34 1.70 3.89
N ILE A 50 1.73 0.99 2.82
CA ILE A 50 2.93 0.19 2.77
C ILE A 50 3.89 0.83 1.78
N ALA A 51 5.11 1.12 2.23
CA ALA A 51 6.22 1.50 1.36
C ALA A 51 7.08 0.27 1.07
N VAL A 52 7.39 0.05 -0.20
CA VAL A 52 8.22 -1.06 -0.69
C VAL A 52 9.47 -0.48 -1.31
N TYR A 53 10.62 -1.00 -0.88
CA TYR A 53 11.93 -0.54 -1.32
C TYR A 53 12.62 -1.62 -2.13
N THR A 54 13.08 -1.26 -3.33
CA THR A 54 13.92 -2.14 -4.14
C THR A 54 14.64 -1.36 -5.23
N SER A 55 15.88 -1.75 -5.51
CA SER A 55 16.64 -1.28 -6.67
C SER A 55 15.94 -1.47 -8.03
N ARG A 56 14.87 -2.28 -8.09
CA ARG A 56 14.08 -2.57 -9.30
C ARG A 56 12.65 -1.98 -9.23
N ALA A 57 12.47 -0.87 -8.52
CA ALA A 57 11.17 -0.28 -8.23
C ALA A 57 10.29 -0.06 -9.47
N ALA A 58 10.80 0.57 -10.54
CA ALA A 58 10.07 0.73 -11.80
C ALA A 58 9.58 -0.60 -12.41
N ALA A 59 10.41 -1.65 -12.38
CA ALA A 59 10.05 -2.96 -12.92
C ALA A 59 8.98 -3.65 -12.06
N LEU A 60 9.12 -3.57 -10.73
CA LEU A 60 8.14 -4.11 -9.79
C LEU A 60 6.81 -3.36 -9.90
N ALA A 61 6.84 -2.04 -10.04
CA ALA A 61 5.66 -1.20 -10.18
C ALA A 61 4.91 -1.47 -11.49
N GLY A 62 5.65 -1.60 -12.61
CA GLY A 62 5.07 -1.99 -13.90
C GLY A 62 4.43 -3.38 -13.88
N TRP A 63 5.05 -4.34 -13.20
CA TRP A 63 4.45 -5.67 -12.99
C TRP A 63 3.20 -5.59 -12.11
N THR A 64 3.26 -4.85 -11.00
CA THR A 64 2.15 -4.67 -10.04
C THR A 64 0.94 -4.03 -10.70
N LYS A 65 1.14 -3.12 -11.65
CA LYS A 65 0.04 -2.52 -12.44
C LYS A 65 -0.80 -3.57 -13.19
N GLY A 66 -0.21 -4.70 -13.59
CA GLY A 66 -0.91 -5.78 -14.27
C GLY A 66 -1.74 -6.70 -13.35
N LEU A 67 -1.64 -6.54 -12.03
CA LEU A 67 -2.32 -7.42 -11.07
C LEU A 67 -3.75 -7.04 -10.73
N GLU A 68 -4.19 -5.82 -11.05
CA GLU A 68 -5.49 -5.28 -10.57
C GLU A 68 -5.63 -5.43 -9.04
N LEU A 69 -4.73 -4.78 -8.30
CA LEU A 69 -4.74 -4.79 -6.83
C LEU A 69 -6.08 -4.31 -6.28
N ALA A 70 -6.65 -5.09 -5.36
CA ALA A 70 -7.88 -4.77 -4.65
C ALA A 70 -7.58 -4.13 -3.29
N CYS A 71 -6.77 -4.79 -2.46
CA CYS A 71 -6.38 -4.27 -1.15
C CYS A 71 -5.07 -4.89 -0.64
N ILE A 72 -4.56 -4.32 0.45
CA ILE A 72 -3.44 -4.84 1.23
C ILE A 72 -3.96 -5.26 2.61
N SER A 73 -3.62 -6.46 3.04
CA SER A 73 -3.91 -6.97 4.38
C SER A 73 -2.65 -7.53 5.03
N VAL A 74 -2.66 -7.60 6.36
CA VAL A 74 -1.57 -8.20 7.14
C VAL A 74 -2.01 -9.50 7.80
N ASP A 75 -1.34 -10.60 7.44
CA ASP A 75 -1.50 -11.87 8.13
C ASP A 75 -0.49 -11.98 9.27
N THR A 76 -0.96 -11.77 10.50
CA THR A 76 -0.14 -11.86 11.71
C THR A 76 0.24 -13.30 12.09
N GLN A 77 -0.47 -14.33 11.60
CA GLN A 77 -0.12 -15.72 11.86
C GLN A 77 1.16 -16.10 11.12
N THR A 78 1.19 -15.78 9.82
CA THR A 78 2.33 -16.03 8.92
C THR A 78 3.37 -14.91 8.92
N SER A 79 3.05 -13.77 9.55
CA SER A 79 3.88 -12.56 9.54
C SER A 79 4.17 -12.12 8.10
N SER A 80 3.10 -11.92 7.31
CA SER A 80 3.20 -11.52 5.91
C SER A 80 2.27 -10.35 5.56
N ILE A 81 2.72 -9.55 4.59
CA ILE A 81 1.89 -8.62 3.84
C ILE A 81 1.29 -9.39 2.68
N VAL A 82 -0.03 -9.32 2.58
CA VAL A 82 -0.81 -9.98 1.55
C VAL A 82 -1.33 -8.90 0.61
N LEU A 83 -1.09 -9.11 -0.69
CA LEU A 83 -1.76 -8.36 -1.74
C LEU A 83 -2.91 -9.21 -2.26
N GLU A 84 -4.11 -8.64 -2.19
CA GLU A 84 -5.33 -9.24 -2.73
C GLU A 84 -5.61 -8.61 -4.10
N THR A 85 -5.94 -9.44 -5.09
CA THR A 85 -6.35 -8.99 -6.43
C THR A 85 -7.82 -9.31 -6.68
N GLY A 86 -8.45 -8.62 -7.64
CA GLY A 86 -9.90 -8.65 -7.88
C GLY A 86 -10.53 -10.00 -8.26
N VAL A 87 -9.77 -11.11 -8.32
CA VAL A 87 -10.26 -12.44 -8.71
C VAL A 87 -9.79 -13.51 -7.73
N ASN A 88 -10.23 -13.48 -6.47
CA ASN A 88 -9.97 -14.50 -5.43
C ASN A 88 -8.50 -14.93 -5.22
N ASP A 89 -7.56 -14.22 -5.81
CA ASP A 89 -6.14 -14.55 -5.77
C ASP A 89 -5.47 -13.63 -4.76
N SER A 90 -4.96 -14.23 -3.68
CA SER A 90 -4.15 -13.56 -2.68
C SER A 90 -2.71 -14.05 -2.77
N TRP A 91 -1.75 -13.14 -2.80
CA TRP A 91 -0.33 -13.46 -2.91
C TRP A 91 0.41 -12.89 -1.71
N SER A 92 1.21 -13.71 -1.02
CA SER A 92 2.16 -13.20 -0.03
C SER A 92 3.23 -12.38 -0.75
N TYR A 93 3.14 -11.06 -0.62
CA TYR A 93 3.99 -10.12 -1.32
C TYR A 93 5.31 -9.91 -0.60
N ALA A 94 5.25 -9.77 0.72
CA ALA A 94 6.43 -9.70 1.57
C ALA A 94 6.20 -10.42 2.90
N PHE A 95 7.29 -10.87 3.51
CA PHE A 95 7.28 -11.44 4.86
C PHE A 95 7.99 -10.46 5.81
N PHE A 96 7.56 -10.39 7.06
CA PHE A 96 8.34 -9.78 8.14
C PHE A 96 8.89 -10.81 9.10
N ARG A 97 9.98 -10.45 9.76
CA ARG A 97 10.47 -11.21 10.91
C ARG A 97 9.41 -11.16 12.03
N LYS A 98 8.99 -12.33 12.49
CA LYS A 98 8.08 -12.44 13.63
C LYS A 98 8.75 -11.89 14.90
N SER A 99 8.38 -10.67 15.30
CA SER A 99 8.73 -10.06 16.58
C SER A 99 7.47 -9.52 17.25
N LYS A 100 7.52 -9.28 18.56
CA LYS A 100 6.40 -8.67 19.28
C LYS A 100 6.13 -7.25 18.82
N GLU A 101 7.19 -6.46 18.55
CA GLU A 101 7.07 -5.10 18.06
C GLU A 101 6.39 -5.06 16.70
N LEU A 102 6.91 -5.81 15.71
CA LEU A 102 6.35 -5.83 14.35
C LEU A 102 4.92 -6.39 14.31
N THR A 103 4.60 -7.35 15.17
CA THR A 103 3.22 -7.87 15.27
C THR A 103 2.26 -6.81 15.84
N GLN A 104 2.75 -5.96 16.76
CA GLN A 104 1.96 -4.88 17.34
C GLN A 104 1.76 -3.75 16.32
N GLU A 105 2.82 -3.36 15.63
CA GLU A 105 2.79 -2.36 14.55
C GLU A 105 1.82 -2.78 13.43
N ALA A 106 1.86 -4.04 12.99
CA ALA A 106 0.92 -4.60 12.03
C ALA A 106 -0.55 -4.46 12.49
N LYS A 107 -0.83 -4.70 13.78
CA LYS A 107 -2.18 -4.56 14.33
C LYS A 107 -2.62 -3.10 14.40
N GLU A 108 -1.72 -2.20 14.76
CA GLU A 108 -1.97 -0.77 14.82
C GLU A 108 -2.24 -0.22 13.42
N TRP A 109 -1.44 -0.62 12.42
CA TRP A 109 -1.66 -0.27 11.02
C TRP A 109 -3.04 -0.71 10.53
N GLU A 110 -3.44 -1.97 10.80
CA GLU A 110 -4.78 -2.48 10.47
C GLU A 110 -5.90 -1.72 11.21
N GLN A 111 -5.66 -1.24 12.44
CA GLN A 111 -6.62 -0.42 13.17
C GLN A 111 -6.78 0.97 12.56
N VAL A 112 -5.67 1.61 12.18
CA VAL A 112 -5.68 2.91 11.50
C VAL A 112 -6.37 2.79 10.15
N LYS A 113 -6.07 1.74 9.37
CA LYS A 113 -6.75 1.46 8.08
C LYS A 113 -8.27 1.38 8.25
N ARG A 114 -8.75 0.65 9.27
CA ARG A 114 -10.19 0.60 9.59
C ARG A 114 -10.76 1.96 10.00
N ALA A 115 -10.02 2.76 10.76
CA ALA A 115 -10.43 4.10 11.15
C ALA A 115 -10.52 5.06 9.94
N CYS A 116 -9.71 4.83 8.91
CA CYS A 116 -9.77 5.50 7.60
C CYS A 116 -10.81 4.87 6.65
N ASN A 117 -11.79 4.13 7.18
CA ASN A 117 -12.84 3.47 6.39
C ASN A 117 -12.28 2.53 5.30
N GLY A 118 -11.17 1.86 5.62
CA GLY A 118 -10.47 0.95 4.71
C GLY A 118 -9.53 1.64 3.73
N LEU A 119 -9.46 2.97 3.69
CA LEU A 119 -8.59 3.72 2.77
C LEU A 119 -7.12 3.54 3.16
N HIS A 120 -6.30 3.15 2.19
CA HIS A 120 -4.86 2.96 2.35
C HIS A 120 -4.13 3.13 1.02
N PHE A 121 -2.80 3.07 1.05
CA PHE A 121 -1.98 3.14 -0.18
C PHE A 121 -0.86 2.11 -0.24
N LEU A 122 -0.40 1.82 -1.45
CA LEU A 122 0.88 1.15 -1.75
C LEU A 122 1.81 2.16 -2.40
N ALA A 123 3.02 2.30 -1.87
CA ALA A 123 4.11 3.04 -2.50
C ALA A 123 5.26 2.08 -2.85
N ILE A 124 5.78 2.17 -4.07
CA ILE A 124 6.95 1.41 -4.52
C ILE A 124 8.00 2.43 -4.96
N GLN A 125 9.19 2.35 -4.38
CA GLN A 125 10.29 3.28 -4.63
C GLN A 125 11.65 2.59 -4.47
N THR A 126 12.73 3.26 -4.87
CA THR A 126 14.06 2.64 -4.87
C THR A 126 14.56 2.34 -3.46
N ASP A 127 14.36 3.27 -2.54
CA ASP A 127 14.85 3.26 -1.16
C ASP A 127 14.10 4.31 -0.31
N GLU A 128 14.41 4.40 0.98
CA GLU A 128 13.77 5.29 1.95
C GLU A 128 14.03 6.78 1.68
N GLU A 129 15.10 7.12 0.95
CA GLU A 129 15.54 8.48 0.68
C GLU A 129 15.10 8.97 -0.72
N ALA A 130 14.39 8.13 -1.47
CA ALA A 130 13.92 8.45 -2.81
C ALA A 130 12.99 9.67 -2.80
N GLU A 131 13.27 10.64 -3.67
CA GLU A 131 12.46 11.87 -3.80
C GLU A 131 11.11 11.62 -4.50
N THR A 132 10.98 10.49 -5.21
CA THR A 132 9.78 10.14 -5.99
C THR A 132 9.49 8.66 -5.91
N THR A 133 8.22 8.30 -5.94
CA THR A 133 7.79 6.91 -6.10
C THR A 133 7.84 6.47 -7.58
N ASP A 134 8.11 5.19 -7.80
CA ASP A 134 7.98 4.53 -9.10
C ASP A 134 6.56 3.97 -9.31
N GLY A 135 5.86 3.66 -8.21
CA GLY A 135 4.48 3.22 -8.24
C GLY A 135 3.70 3.69 -7.01
N PHE A 136 2.45 4.10 -7.23
CA PHE A 136 1.54 4.53 -6.17
C PHE A 136 0.10 4.10 -6.44
N TRP A 137 -0.51 3.37 -5.50
CA TRP A 137 -1.90 2.92 -5.58
C TRP A 137 -2.70 3.45 -4.41
N ILE A 138 -3.89 3.99 -4.68
CA ILE A 138 -4.92 4.20 -3.67
C ILE A 138 -5.83 2.98 -3.68
N LEU A 139 -6.03 2.40 -2.50
CA LEU A 139 -6.79 1.18 -2.30
C LEU A 139 -7.80 1.39 -1.17
N GLN A 140 -8.87 0.63 -1.20
CA GLN A 140 -9.88 0.65 -0.16
C GLN A 140 -10.39 -0.76 0.07
N ASP A 141 -10.43 -1.20 1.33
CA ASP A 141 -11.06 -2.47 1.67
C ASP A 141 -12.52 -2.46 1.17
N SER A 142 -12.91 -3.51 0.44
CA SER A 142 -14.32 -3.75 0.16
C SER A 142 -15.01 -4.05 1.49
N ALA A 143 -16.17 -3.42 1.73
CA ALA A 143 -16.99 -3.78 2.89
C ALA A 143 -17.22 -5.30 2.85
N PRO A 144 -17.11 -6.01 3.99
CA PRO A 144 -17.45 -7.43 4.02
C PRO A 144 -18.88 -7.55 3.47
N SER A 145 -19.07 -8.36 2.43
CA SER A 145 -20.40 -8.58 1.90
C SER A 145 -21.25 -9.15 3.03
N GLU A 146 -22.30 -8.43 3.43
CA GLU A 146 -23.33 -8.97 4.30
C GLU A 146 -24.07 -10.09 3.53
N TYR A 147 -23.59 -11.33 3.65
CA TYR A 147 -24.32 -12.54 3.23
C TYR A 147 -24.63 -13.41 4.43
#